data_AF-A0AAQ3EGS7-F1
#
_entry.id   AF-A0AAQ3EGS7-F1
#
_cell.length_a   1.000
_cell.length_b   1.000
_cell.length_c   1.000
_cell.angle_alpha   90.00
_cell.angle_beta   90.00
_cell.angle_gamma   90.00
#
_symmetry.space_group_name_H-M   'P 1'
#
loop_
_entity.id
_entity.type
_entity.pdbx_description
1 polymer ?
#
loop_
_entity_poly.entity_id
_entity_poly.type
_entity_poly.pdbx_seq_one_letter_code
_entity_poly.pdbx_strand_id
1 'polypeptide(L)'
;MDHFLIENIFRLQTRNKLIVTGNIKSDLKLENYTIDVIVLNNSVIPINTVNETIIENQPYLALTINIDCISEDVLSIIMNLKKGQIIQIK
;
A
#
# COMPACT_ATOMS: atom_id res chain seq x y z
N MET A 1 11.38 -6.03 9.14
CA MET A 1 10.53 -4.91 8.68
C MET A 1 10.98 -4.62 7.27
N ASP A 2 10.05 -4.73 6.34
CA ASP A 2 10.38 -4.63 4.93
C ASP A 2 9.99 -3.25 4.40
N HIS A 3 10.56 -2.92 3.25
CA HIS A 3 10.35 -1.65 2.60
C HIS A 3 9.58 -1.87 1.30
N PHE A 4 8.50 -1.12 1.13
CA PHE A 4 7.65 -1.15 -0.05
C PHE A 4 7.88 0.13 -0.86
N LEU A 5 8.29 -0.03 -2.11
CA LEU A 5 8.42 1.07 -3.06
C LEU A 5 7.11 1.25 -3.80
N ILE A 6 6.46 2.41 -3.62
CA ILE A 6 5.21 2.74 -4.29
C ILE A 6 5.47 3.05 -5.77
N GLU A 7 4.79 2.33 -6.66
CA GLU A 7 4.85 2.54 -8.10
C GLU A 7 3.60 3.25 -8.63
N ASN A 8 2.42 2.85 -8.17
CA ASN A 8 1.17 3.52 -8.57
C ASN A 8 0.19 3.63 -7.39
N ILE A 9 -0.71 4.62 -7.49
CA ILE A 9 -1.73 4.89 -6.50
C ILE A 9 -3.06 5.09 -7.24
N PHE A 10 -4.06 4.30 -6.87
CA PHE A 10 -5.40 4.36 -7.46
C PHE A 10 -6.43 4.64 -6.37
N ARG A 11 -7.28 5.64 -6.60
CA ARG A 11 -8.39 5.96 -5.70
C ARG A 11 -9.71 5.50 -6.30
N LEU A 12 -10.35 4.54 -5.64
CA LEU A 12 -11.68 4.08 -6.00
C LEU A 12 -12.71 4.87 -5.21
N GLN A 13 -13.12 6.03 -5.75
CA GLN A 13 -14.04 6.96 -5.10
C GLN A 13 -15.40 6.33 -4.76
N THR A 14 -15.92 5.45 -5.63
CA THR A 14 -17.23 4.80 -5.43
C THR A 14 -17.25 3.77 -4.30
N ARG A 15 -16.09 3.35 -3.81
CA ARG A 15 -15.96 2.35 -2.75
C ARG A 15 -15.12 2.83 -1.57
N ASN A 16 -14.73 4.11 -1.55
CA ASN A 16 -13.83 4.69 -0.56
C ASN A 16 -12.60 3.81 -0.28
N LYS A 17 -11.93 3.35 -1.35
CA LYS A 17 -10.70 2.56 -1.24
C LYS A 17 -9.53 3.29 -1.88
N LEU A 18 -8.37 3.18 -1.25
CA LEU A 18 -7.09 3.45 -1.88
C LEU A 18 -6.40 2.13 -2.20
N ILE A 19 -5.88 2.00 -3.41
CA ILE A 19 -5.02 0.89 -3.81
C ILE A 19 -3.65 1.47 -4.08
N VAL A 20 -2.65 0.95 -3.39
CA VAL A 20 -1.25 1.32 -3.57
C VAL A 20 -0.54 0.11 -4.16
N THR A 21 0.03 0.24 -5.36
CA THR A 21 0.80 -0.84 -5.99
C THR A 21 2.29 -0.55 -5.93
N GLY A 22 3.09 -1.61 -5.87
CA GLY A 22 4.52 -1.47 -5.68
C GLY A 22 5.22 -2.79 -5.46
N ASN A 23 6.52 -2.68 -5.18
CA ASN A 23 7.41 -3.81 -5.00
C ASN A 23 8.07 -3.75 -3.63
N ILE A 24 8.30 -4.92 -3.04
CA ILE A 24 9.07 -5.03 -1.82
C ILE A 24 10.54 -5.08 -2.21
N LYS A 25 11.36 -4.20 -1.63
CA LYS A 25 12.82 -4.29 -1.74
C LYS A 25 13.33 -5.39 -0.79
N SER A 26 12.98 -6.64 -1.05
CA SER A 26 13.45 -7.82 -0.33
C SER A 26 13.86 -8.89 -1.32
N ASP A 27 14.87 -9.70 -0.97
CA ASP A 27 15.39 -10.80 -1.81
C ASP A 27 14.43 -12.00 -1.90
N LEU A 28 13.21 -11.88 -1.36
CA LEU A 28 12.21 -12.94 -1.31
C LEU A 28 11.20 -12.82 -2.47
N LYS A 29 10.76 -13.98 -2.98
CA LYS A 29 9.71 -14.07 -4.00
C LYS A 29 8.41 -13.43 -3.49
N LEU A 30 7.67 -12.79 -4.39
CA LEU A 30 6.41 -12.08 -4.10
C LEU A 30 5.28 -13.01 -3.61
N GLU A 31 5.39 -14.32 -3.89
CA GLU A 31 4.40 -15.33 -3.52
C GLU A 31 4.25 -15.43 -1.99
N ASN A 32 3.01 -15.28 -1.51
CA ASN A 32 2.57 -15.38 -0.11
C ASN A 32 2.99 -14.25 0.84
N TYR A 33 3.23 -13.03 0.35
CA TYR A 33 3.43 -11.89 1.25
C TYR A 33 2.14 -11.53 2.01
N THR A 34 2.16 -11.70 3.33
CA THR A 34 1.18 -11.09 4.22
C THR A 34 1.71 -9.73 4.66
N ILE A 35 0.99 -8.67 4.30
CA ILE A 35 1.24 -7.31 4.79
C ILE A 35 -0.01 -6.90 5.53
N ASP A 36 0.09 -6.78 6.84
CA ASP A 36 -1.04 -6.44 7.69
C ASP A 36 -1.12 -4.93 7.87
N VAL A 37 0.03 -4.24 7.87
CA VAL A 37 0.07 -2.80 8.12
C VAL A 37 1.13 -2.06 7.30
N ILE A 38 0.81 -0.80 6.99
CA ILE A 38 1.77 0.22 6.59
C ILE A 38 2.12 1.07 7.81
N VAL A 39 3.40 1.37 7.99
CA VAL A 39 3.89 2.32 9.01
C VAL A 39 4.35 3.61 8.34
N LEU A 40 3.68 4.73 8.65
CA LEU A 40 3.95 6.06 8.10
C LEU A 40 3.92 7.11 9.21
N ASN A 41 4.99 7.89 9.38
CA ASN A 41 5.05 8.98 10.38
C ASN A 41 4.52 8.57 11.76
N ASN A 42 4.94 7.40 12.26
CA ASN A 42 4.48 6.77 13.51
C ASN A 42 3.00 6.37 13.57
N SER A 43 2.25 6.54 12.47
CA SER A 43 0.91 6.00 12.31
C SER A 43 0.96 4.59 11.73
N VAL A 44 0.07 3.73 12.21
CA VAL A 44 -0.11 2.35 11.73
C VAL A 44 -1.41 2.30 10.95
N ILE A 45 -1.32 1.96 9.67
CA ILE A 45 -2.44 1.93 8.75
C ILE A 45 -2.73 0.47 8.41
N PRO A 46 -3.93 -0.05 8.72
CA PRO A 46 -4.27 -1.42 8.41
C PRO A 46 -4.42 -1.61 6.90
N ILE A 47 -3.86 -2.72 6.41
CA ILE A 47 -4.10 -3.22 5.06
C ILE A 47 -5.21 -4.25 5.12
N ASN A 48 -6.24 -4.06 4.29
CA ASN A 48 -7.37 -4.98 4.27
C ASN A 48 -7.13 -6.17 3.36
N THR A 49 -6.33 -5.97 2.30
CA THR A 49 -6.07 -7.00 1.29
C THR A 49 -4.75 -6.73 0.61
N VAL A 50 -3.96 -7.79 0.45
CA VAL A 50 -2.75 -7.84 -0.38
C VAL A 50 -3.05 -8.78 -1.54
N ASN A 51 -2.89 -8.29 -2.76
CA ASN A 51 -3.05 -9.10 -3.98
C ASN A 51 -1.83 -8.90 -4.88
N GLU A 52 -1.50 -9.90 -5.69
CA GLU A 52 -0.63 -9.69 -6.84
C GLU A 52 -1.43 -9.10 -8.01
N THR A 53 -0.81 -8.19 -8.75
CA THR A 53 -1.39 -7.58 -9.94
C THR A 53 -0.33 -7.38 -11.02
N ILE A 54 -0.76 -7.34 -12.28
CA ILE A 54 0.12 -7.11 -13.42
C ILE A 54 -0.28 -5.77 -14.04
N ILE A 55 0.65 -4.82 -14.10
CA ILE A 55 0.48 -3.54 -14.79
C ILE A 55 1.60 -3.44 -15.83
N GLU A 56 1.25 -3.19 -17.09
CA GLU A 56 2.23 -3.08 -18.19
C GLU A 56 3.20 -4.29 -18.28
N ASN A 57 2.68 -5.50 -18.08
CA ASN A 57 3.43 -6.77 -18.04
C ASN A 57 4.46 -6.89 -16.90
N GLN A 58 4.42 -6.01 -15.90
CA GLN A 58 5.24 -6.10 -14.70
C GLN A 58 4.37 -6.52 -13.49
N PRO A 59 4.82 -7.51 -12.69
CA PRO A 59 4.12 -7.90 -11.47
C PRO A 59 4.37 -6.88 -10.35
N TYR A 60 3.33 -6.62 -9.57
CA TYR A 60 3.35 -5.77 -8.38
C TYR A 60 2.49 -6.38 -7.29
N LEU A 61 2.76 -6.02 -6.03
CA LEU A 61 1.79 -6.16 -4.95
C LEU A 61 0.86 -4.96 -4.93
N ALA A 62 -0.43 -5.22 -4.71
CA ALA A 62 -1.48 -4.24 -4.54
C ALA A 62 -2.00 -4.28 -3.10
N LEU A 63 -1.73 -3.21 -2.36
CA LEU A 63 -2.19 -3.00 -0.98
C LEU A 63 -3.50 -2.20 -1.03
N THR A 64 -4.58 -2.80 -0.51
CA THR A 64 -5.88 -2.14 -0.45
C THR A 64 -6.15 -1.61 0.95
N ILE A 65 -6.43 -0.32 1.03
CA ILE A 65 -6.78 0.40 2.26
C ILE A 65 -8.23 0.88 2.13
N ASN A 66 -9.07 0.49 3.07
CA ASN A 66 -10.40 1.06 3.25
C ASN A 66 -10.27 2.44 3.93
N ILE A 67 -10.84 3.46 3.29
CA ILE A 67 -10.84 4.84 3.80
C ILE A 67 -12.05 5.08 4.72
N ASP A 68 -13.04 4.19 4.69
CA ASP A 68 -14.18 4.24 5.59
C ASP A 68 -13.68 4.00 7.03
N CYS A 69 -13.76 5.03 7.88
CA CYS A 69 -13.42 5.01 9.31
C CYS A 69 -11.94 5.17 9.70
N ILE A 70 -11.06 5.70 8.83
CA ILE A 70 -9.74 6.20 9.27
C ILE A 70 -9.83 7.64 9.79
N SER A 71 -9.02 7.98 10.79
CA SER A 71 -8.95 9.34 11.34
C SER A 71 -8.49 10.35 10.29
N GLU A 72 -8.89 11.62 10.44
CA GLU A 72 -8.53 12.68 9.49
C GLU A 72 -7.01 12.85 9.33
N ASP A 73 -6.25 12.70 10.42
CA ASP A 73 -4.78 12.74 10.40
C ASP A 73 -4.20 11.63 9.51
N VAL A 74 -4.69 10.40 9.69
CA VAL A 74 -4.26 9.23 8.92
C VAL A 74 -4.70 9.36 7.45
N LEU A 75 -5.90 9.87 7.21
CA LEU A 75 -6.40 10.17 5.88
C LEU A 75 -5.49 11.17 5.17
N SER A 76 -5.11 12.27 5.84
CA SER A 76 -4.19 13.26 5.28
C SER A 76 -2.83 12.64 4.91
N ILE A 77 -2.30 11.76 5.76
CA ILE A 77 -1.06 11.02 5.48
C ILE A 77 -1.20 10.15 4.24
N ILE A 78 -2.26 9.33 4.16
CA ILE A 78 -2.53 8.42 3.04
C ILE A 78 -2.75 9.18 1.73
N MET A 79 -3.45 10.31 1.79
CA MET A 79 -3.72 11.16 0.62
C MET A 79 -2.46 11.86 0.09
N ASN A 80 -1.41 11.96 0.90
CA ASN A 80 -0.13 12.54 0.51
C ASN A 80 0.89 11.50 -0.01
N LEU A 81 0.52 10.23 -0.12
CA LEU A 81 1.35 9.19 -0.72
C LEU A 81 1.68 9.50 -2.17
N LYS A 82 2.90 9.17 -2.60
CA LYS A 82 3.39 9.45 -3.96
C LYS A 82 4.13 8.27 -4.56
N LYS A 83 4.10 8.19 -5.90
CA LYS A 83 4.99 7.32 -6.67
C LYS A 83 6.45 7.60 -6.32
N GLY A 84 7.24 6.54 -6.22
CA GLY A 84 8.66 6.58 -5.84
C GLY A 84 8.91 6.66 -4.34
N GLN A 85 7.87 6.82 -3.52
CA GLN A 85 8.01 6.83 -2.06
C GLN A 85 8.28 5.42 -1.53
N ILE A 86 9.20 5.33 -0.57
CA ILE A 86 9.47 4.10 0.17
C ILE A 86 8.73 4.18 1.51
N ILE A 87 7.93 3.16 1.81
CA ILE A 87 7.16 3.05 3.05
C ILE A 87 7.56 1.77 3.80
N GLN A 88 7.42 1.79 5.12
CA GLN A 88 7.65 0.60 5.94
C GLN A 88 6.37 -0.26 5.99
N ILE A 89 6.56 -1.57 5.87
CA ILE A 89 5.48 -2.56 5.94
C ILE A 89 5.80 -3.64 6.98
N LYS A 90 4.74 -4.19 7.59
CA LYS A 90 4.81 -5.29 8.53
C LYS A 90 3.67 -6.27 8.31
#